data_AF-A0A9P5ELT2-F1
#
_entry.id   AF-A0A9P5ELT2-F1
#
_cell.length_a   1.000
_cell.length_b   1.000
_cell.length_c   1.000
_cell.angle_alpha   90.00
_cell.angle_beta   90.00
_cell.angle_gamma   90.00
#
_symmetry.space_group_name_H-M   'P 1'
#
loop_
_entity.id
_entity.type
_entity.pdbx_description
1 polymer ?
#
loop_
_entity_poly.entity_id
_entity_poly.type
_entity_poly.pdbx_seq_one_letter_code
_entity_poly.pdbx_strand_id
1 'polypeptide(L)'
;MATAIGVVGSVITIFSFLKDMFPEPDNPSAKFAFKIGLDGAGDPPLSNAGGNIPDVRCWNEQGGFLGITTNDNNKCENGADLCETSVSDVVQQPTYTLFTGNDDAICISWASVTFPGGQNYANTIGNWAQSCDEAYGRGGNWYYSDIYVPTEDGPDETVFCAWVDKNGDVDTTGIQVHWPEYSKDSGTKDLDYYCNNDPVLRFTEDPDPSDVIFWTRKRDLFSQQPSTSFARSEERRAVDKQHARLARRFEKDTRLVKSKEAKHTASGLCGAGRSVGPSFVSLEERKFCYMPTKTVYPFCEDVEGGACWSEEEDKVIAKGSTGRVAAVPDMKFDKVLSWGEK
;
A
#
# COMPACT_ATOMS: atom_id res chain seq x y z
N MET A 1 -14.99 15.96 -9.68
CA MET A 1 -13.77 15.20 -9.91
C MET A 1 -12.66 15.98 -9.26
N ALA A 2 -11.90 15.34 -8.40
CA ALA A 2 -10.65 15.87 -7.91
C ALA A 2 -9.53 15.06 -8.55
N THR A 3 -8.37 15.66 -8.69
CA THR A 3 -7.22 15.04 -9.35
C THR A 3 -6.11 14.86 -8.34
N ALA A 4 -5.43 13.73 -8.41
CA ALA A 4 -4.26 13.46 -7.61
C ALA A 4 -3.05 13.14 -8.48
N ILE A 5 -1.88 13.61 -8.05
CA ILE A 5 -0.60 13.21 -8.63
C ILE A 5 -0.23 11.84 -8.03
N GLY A 6 0.07 10.88 -8.89
CA GLY A 6 0.56 9.56 -8.54
C GLY A 6 1.68 9.12 -9.47
N VAL A 7 2.15 7.89 -9.34
CA VAL A 7 3.24 7.34 -10.15
C VAL A 7 2.83 6.00 -10.77
N VAL A 8 3.26 5.71 -12.00
CA VAL A 8 3.09 4.41 -12.66
C VAL A 8 4.47 3.98 -13.17
N GLY A 9 5.07 2.99 -12.51
CA GLY A 9 6.48 2.64 -12.72
C GLY A 9 7.39 3.80 -12.30
N SER A 10 8.03 4.47 -13.26
CA SER A 10 8.88 5.64 -13.01
C SER A 10 8.28 6.96 -13.54
N VAL A 11 7.04 6.93 -14.03
CA VAL A 11 6.39 8.07 -14.68
C VAL A 11 5.35 8.66 -13.72
N ILE A 12 5.39 9.98 -13.54
CA ILE A 12 4.37 10.67 -12.75
C ILE A 12 3.13 10.90 -13.60
N THR A 13 1.99 10.52 -13.05
CA THR A 13 0.69 10.45 -13.73
C THR A 13 -0.34 11.20 -12.91
N ILE A 14 -1.26 11.91 -13.59
CA ILE A 14 -2.41 12.52 -12.93
C ILE A 14 -3.58 11.55 -12.97
N PHE A 15 -4.00 11.12 -11.79
CA PHE A 15 -5.17 10.28 -11.57
C PHE A 15 -6.41 11.16 -11.37
N SER A 16 -7.51 10.77 -12.00
CA SER A 16 -8.80 11.42 -11.87
C SER A 16 -9.68 10.64 -10.91
N PHE A 17 -9.95 11.24 -9.75
CA PHE A 17 -10.85 10.68 -8.75
C PHE A 17 -12.26 11.22 -8.96
N LEU A 18 -13.20 10.29 -9.14
CA LEU A 18 -14.62 10.59 -9.24
C LEU A 18 -15.15 11.10 -7.89
N LYS A 19 -16.29 11.81 -7.91
CA LYS A 19 -16.80 12.49 -6.71
C LYS A 19 -17.20 11.51 -5.59
N ASP A 20 -17.68 10.34 -5.97
CA ASP A 20 -18.06 9.21 -5.11
C ASP A 20 -16.86 8.51 -4.45
N MET A 21 -15.64 8.82 -4.87
CA MET A 21 -14.40 8.37 -4.21
C MET A 21 -13.99 9.26 -3.03
N PHE A 22 -14.76 10.31 -2.75
CA PHE A 22 -14.54 11.23 -1.63
C PHE A 22 -15.72 11.17 -0.67
N PRO A 23 -15.46 11.06 0.65
CA PRO A 23 -16.51 11.17 1.64
C PRO A 23 -17.23 12.52 1.55
N GLU A 24 -18.52 12.54 1.84
CA GLU A 24 -19.28 13.78 1.91
C GLU A 24 -18.77 14.67 3.06
N PRO A 25 -18.57 15.99 2.85
CA PRO A 25 -18.12 16.90 3.89
C PRO A 25 -19.03 16.85 5.11
N ASP A 26 -18.43 16.78 6.29
CA ASP A 26 -19.13 16.82 7.58
C ASP A 26 -18.38 17.78 8.49
N ASN A 27 -19.03 18.82 8.98
CA ASN A 27 -18.38 19.84 9.78
C ASN A 27 -18.75 19.67 11.26
N PRO A 28 -17.77 19.68 12.19
CA PRO A 28 -16.35 20.00 12.04
C PRO A 28 -15.45 18.74 11.96
N SER A 29 -15.65 17.87 10.98
CA SER A 29 -14.91 16.61 10.85
C SER A 29 -14.02 16.58 9.59
N ALA A 30 -12.88 15.90 9.69
CA ALA A 30 -12.11 15.48 8.52
C ALA A 30 -12.44 14.02 8.22
N LYS A 31 -12.91 13.73 7.00
CA LYS A 31 -13.27 12.37 6.59
C LYS A 31 -12.23 11.79 5.65
N PHE A 32 -11.98 10.51 5.80
CA PHE A 32 -11.02 9.75 5.01
C PHE A 32 -11.71 8.55 4.38
N ALA A 33 -11.34 8.24 3.15
CA ALA A 33 -11.73 6.99 2.51
C ALA A 33 -10.51 6.21 2.03
N PHE A 34 -10.60 4.89 2.10
CA PHE A 34 -9.53 3.96 1.72
C PHE A 34 -10.08 2.91 0.77
N LYS A 35 -9.35 2.67 -0.33
CA LYS A 35 -9.58 1.54 -1.23
C LYS A 35 -8.57 0.46 -0.93
N ILE A 36 -9.05 -0.74 -0.66
CA ILE A 36 -8.21 -1.85 -0.23
C ILE A 36 -7.87 -2.73 -1.42
N GLY A 37 -6.60 -3.11 -1.54
CA GLY A 37 -6.07 -3.71 -2.77
C GLY A 37 -6.42 -5.19 -2.97
N LEU A 38 -6.75 -5.90 -1.90
CA LEU A 38 -7.00 -7.34 -1.93
C LEU A 38 -8.45 -7.71 -1.65
N ASP A 39 -9.17 -6.94 -0.85
CA ASP A 39 -10.59 -7.21 -0.55
C ASP A 39 -11.47 -6.71 -1.68
N GLY A 40 -12.46 -7.50 -2.09
CA GLY A 40 -13.28 -7.20 -3.27
C GLY A 40 -12.61 -7.50 -4.62
N ALA A 41 -11.35 -7.96 -4.64
CA ALA A 41 -10.61 -8.28 -5.86
C ALA A 41 -10.91 -9.69 -6.41
N GLY A 42 -10.87 -9.83 -7.74
CA GLY A 42 -11.10 -11.10 -8.46
C GLY A 42 -12.57 -11.53 -8.62
N ASP A 43 -12.78 -12.67 -9.28
CA ASP A 43 -14.10 -13.31 -9.43
C ASP A 43 -14.04 -14.79 -9.00
N PRO A 44 -14.77 -15.22 -7.94
CA PRO A 44 -15.58 -14.39 -7.06
C PRO A 44 -14.72 -13.45 -6.20
N PRO A 45 -15.24 -12.28 -5.80
CA PRO A 45 -14.49 -11.29 -5.05
C PRO A 45 -14.01 -11.85 -3.72
N LEU A 46 -12.74 -11.56 -3.39
CA LEU A 46 -12.16 -11.94 -2.11
C LEU A 46 -12.91 -11.23 -0.98
N SER A 47 -13.19 -11.98 0.09
CA SER A 47 -13.80 -11.47 1.31
C SER A 47 -12.88 -11.65 2.50
N ASN A 48 -12.95 -10.71 3.45
CA ASN A 48 -12.17 -10.69 4.69
C ASN A 48 -10.65 -10.55 4.46
N ALA A 49 -10.24 -9.94 3.37
CA ALA A 49 -8.86 -9.55 3.10
C ALA A 49 -8.61 -8.05 3.33
N GLY A 50 -9.63 -7.34 3.83
CA GLY A 50 -9.62 -5.90 4.04
C GLY A 50 -8.76 -5.42 5.21
N GLY A 51 -8.49 -6.28 6.20
CA GLY A 51 -7.80 -5.88 7.42
C GLY A 51 -8.61 -4.89 8.28
N ASN A 52 -7.96 -4.30 9.28
CA ASN A 52 -8.53 -3.24 10.09
C ASN A 52 -8.29 -1.87 9.44
N ILE A 53 -9.30 -1.00 9.44
CA ILE A 53 -9.17 0.40 9.03
C ILE A 53 -8.03 1.02 9.86
N PRO A 54 -7.10 1.78 9.23
CA PRO A 54 -6.00 2.38 9.96
C PRO A 54 -6.51 3.41 10.97
N ASP A 55 -5.74 3.59 12.04
CA ASP A 55 -5.91 4.75 12.91
C ASP A 55 -5.47 6.00 12.14
N VAL A 56 -6.18 7.11 12.36
CA VAL A 56 -5.93 8.36 11.63
C VAL A 56 -5.63 9.48 12.61
N ARG A 57 -4.47 10.10 12.46
CA ARG A 57 -4.06 11.27 13.23
C ARG A 57 -3.85 12.46 12.30
N CYS A 58 -4.30 13.64 12.71
CA CYS A 58 -4.28 14.85 11.89
C CYS A 58 -3.48 15.98 12.53
N TRP A 59 -2.71 16.69 11.72
CA TRP A 59 -1.99 17.91 12.08
C TRP A 59 -2.25 19.01 11.05
N ASN A 60 -2.18 20.27 11.49
CA ASN A 60 -2.17 21.42 10.61
C ASN A 60 -0.78 21.65 9.99
N GLU A 61 -0.70 22.64 9.11
CA GLU A 61 0.51 22.99 8.37
C GLU A 61 1.69 23.45 9.26
N GLN A 62 1.42 23.82 10.52
CA GLN A 62 2.43 24.21 11.49
C GLN A 62 2.81 23.08 12.45
N GLY A 63 2.35 21.85 12.20
CA GLY A 63 2.58 20.70 13.09
C GLY A 63 1.73 20.75 14.37
N GLY A 64 0.69 21.58 14.41
CA GLY A 64 -0.30 21.58 15.49
C GLY A 64 -1.23 20.39 15.35
N PHE A 65 -1.27 19.53 16.37
CA PHE A 65 -2.15 18.36 16.42
C PHE A 65 -3.62 18.81 16.46
N LEU A 66 -4.46 18.19 15.62
CA LEU A 66 -5.87 18.53 15.46
C LEU A 66 -6.80 17.48 16.06
N GLY A 67 -6.42 16.20 15.98
CA GLY A 67 -7.25 15.12 16.47
C GLY A 67 -6.78 13.75 16.03
N ILE A 68 -7.42 12.73 16.59
CA ILE A 68 -7.18 11.32 16.31
C ILE A 68 -8.50 10.56 16.29
N THR A 69 -8.57 9.56 15.41
CA THR A 69 -9.54 8.48 15.49
C THR A 69 -8.80 7.15 15.53
N THR A 70 -9.07 6.37 16.55
CA THR A 70 -8.57 4.99 16.69
C THR A 70 -9.64 4.03 16.21
N ASN A 71 -9.30 3.18 15.25
CA ASN A 71 -10.17 2.22 14.60
C ASN A 71 -9.88 0.78 15.07
N ASP A 72 -9.61 0.62 16.38
CA ASP A 72 -9.34 -0.69 16.98
C ASP A 72 -10.49 -1.68 16.69
N ASN A 73 -10.19 -2.75 15.95
CA ASN A 73 -11.15 -3.79 15.53
C ASN A 73 -12.25 -3.33 14.56
N ASN A 74 -12.16 -2.13 13.99
CA ASN A 74 -13.05 -1.70 12.91
C ASN A 74 -12.48 -2.22 11.59
N LYS A 75 -13.11 -3.26 11.04
CA LYS A 75 -12.78 -3.77 9.71
C LYS A 75 -13.53 -2.99 8.64
N CYS A 76 -12.93 -2.92 7.46
CA CYS A 76 -13.70 -2.66 6.25
C CYS A 76 -14.83 -3.70 6.14
N GLU A 77 -16.05 -3.25 5.85
CA GLU A 77 -17.18 -4.17 5.69
C GLU A 77 -16.95 -5.12 4.50
N ASN A 78 -17.44 -6.35 4.62
CA ASN A 78 -17.21 -7.38 3.61
C ASN A 78 -17.88 -7.01 2.27
N GLY A 79 -17.08 -6.96 1.20
CA GLY A 79 -17.54 -6.51 -0.13
C GLY A 79 -17.70 -5.00 -0.26
N ALA A 80 -17.32 -4.22 0.77
CA ALA A 80 -17.22 -2.77 0.64
C ALA A 80 -15.90 -2.43 -0.06
N ASP A 81 -16.06 -1.97 -1.29
CA ASP A 81 -14.98 -1.44 -2.11
C ASP A 81 -14.33 -0.19 -1.51
N LEU A 82 -14.96 0.48 -0.55
CA LEU A 82 -14.50 1.73 0.03
C LEU A 82 -14.74 1.72 1.52
N CYS A 83 -13.71 2.00 2.31
CA CYS A 83 -13.80 2.08 3.76
C CYS A 83 -13.65 3.53 4.20
N GLU A 84 -14.58 4.01 5.01
CA GLU A 84 -14.55 5.39 5.50
C GLU A 84 -14.26 5.46 7.00
N THR A 85 -13.57 6.52 7.41
CA THR A 85 -13.42 6.92 8.82
C THR A 85 -13.36 8.44 8.91
N SER A 86 -13.49 8.96 10.13
CA SER A 86 -13.53 10.41 10.34
C SER A 86 -12.85 10.80 11.63
N VAL A 87 -12.14 11.93 11.62
CA VAL A 87 -11.62 12.61 12.81
C VAL A 87 -12.55 13.78 13.12
N SER A 88 -13.25 13.70 14.24
CA SER A 88 -14.18 14.74 14.70
C SER A 88 -13.45 15.95 15.29
N ASP A 89 -14.16 17.08 15.39
CA ASP A 89 -13.68 18.33 16.01
C ASP A 89 -12.40 18.93 15.37
N VAL A 90 -12.16 18.61 14.10
CA VAL A 90 -11.12 19.20 13.26
C VAL A 90 -11.63 20.53 12.71
N VAL A 91 -11.27 21.64 13.35
CA VAL A 91 -11.70 23.00 12.95
C VAL A 91 -10.72 23.71 12.01
N GLN A 92 -9.55 23.13 11.76
CA GLN A 92 -8.49 23.65 10.87
C GLN A 92 -8.24 22.68 9.72
N GLN A 93 -7.49 23.11 8.69
CA GLN A 93 -7.10 22.21 7.59
C GLN A 93 -6.08 21.16 8.08
N PRO A 94 -6.41 19.86 8.02
CA PRO A 94 -5.50 18.77 8.39
C PRO A 94 -4.56 18.45 7.22
N THR A 95 -3.59 19.32 6.95
CA THR A 95 -2.70 19.15 5.80
C THR A 95 -1.77 17.95 5.93
N TYR A 96 -1.43 17.56 7.16
CA TYR A 96 -0.65 16.36 7.46
C TYR A 96 -1.53 15.29 8.13
N THR A 97 -1.41 14.06 7.64
CA THR A 97 -2.07 12.90 8.25
C THR A 97 -1.07 11.77 8.44
N LEU A 98 -1.19 11.07 9.58
CA LEU A 98 -0.49 9.81 9.83
C LEU A 98 -1.53 8.69 9.92
N PHE A 99 -1.39 7.70 9.06
CA PHE A 99 -2.09 6.44 9.13
C PHE A 99 -1.24 5.44 9.91
N THR A 100 -1.80 4.76 10.89
CA THR A 100 -1.08 3.70 11.62
C THR A 100 -1.84 2.40 11.59
N GLY A 101 -1.08 1.31 11.50
CA GLY A 101 -1.62 -0.04 11.43
C GLY A 101 -2.29 -0.46 12.73
N ASN A 102 -3.11 -1.49 12.61
CA ASN A 102 -3.75 -2.19 13.72
C ASN A 102 -3.32 -3.68 13.70
N ASP A 103 -3.86 -4.51 14.59
CA ASP A 103 -3.42 -5.92 14.72
C ASP A 103 -3.77 -6.81 13.50
N ASP A 104 -4.62 -6.34 12.59
CA ASP A 104 -4.96 -6.99 11.33
C ASP A 104 -4.50 -6.12 10.16
N ALA A 105 -3.31 -6.43 9.63
CA ALA A 105 -2.67 -5.75 8.51
C ALA A 105 -3.62 -5.43 7.35
N ILE A 106 -3.48 -4.23 6.79
CA ILE A 106 -4.29 -3.71 5.69
C ILE A 106 -3.42 -3.30 4.50
N CYS A 107 -3.84 -3.60 3.27
CA CYS A 107 -3.13 -3.19 2.05
C CYS A 107 -3.89 -2.06 1.34
N ILE A 108 -3.46 -0.82 1.54
CA ILE A 108 -4.15 0.39 1.05
C ILE A 108 -3.66 0.71 -0.37
N SER A 109 -4.56 0.68 -1.35
CA SER A 109 -4.24 1.06 -2.74
C SER A 109 -4.18 2.57 -2.90
N TRP A 110 -5.25 3.25 -2.52
CA TRP A 110 -5.33 4.70 -2.48
C TRP A 110 -6.10 5.16 -1.25
N ALA A 111 -5.82 6.39 -0.84
CA ALA A 111 -6.57 7.09 0.20
C ALA A 111 -7.05 8.44 -0.31
N SER A 112 -8.20 8.88 0.16
CA SER A 112 -8.73 10.22 -0.06
C SER A 112 -9.12 10.88 1.26
N VAL A 113 -9.14 12.21 1.27
CA VAL A 113 -9.57 13.01 2.41
C VAL A 113 -10.48 14.14 1.93
N THR A 114 -11.52 14.39 2.72
CA THR A 114 -12.38 15.57 2.63
C THR A 114 -12.17 16.40 3.90
N PHE A 115 -11.61 17.60 3.74
CA PHE A 115 -11.40 18.55 4.83
C PHE A 115 -12.75 19.13 5.30
N PRO A 116 -12.82 19.66 6.54
CA PRO A 116 -14.02 20.32 7.04
C PRO A 116 -14.51 21.43 6.11
N GLY A 117 -13.58 22.20 5.54
CA GLY A 117 -13.86 23.26 4.56
C GLY A 117 -14.32 22.77 3.17
N GLY A 118 -14.46 21.46 2.96
CA GLY A 118 -14.88 20.85 1.69
C GLY A 118 -13.77 20.69 0.64
N GLN A 119 -12.51 20.96 1.00
CA GLN A 119 -11.38 20.67 0.12
C GLN A 119 -11.09 19.17 0.11
N ASN A 120 -10.86 18.62 -1.09
CA ASN A 120 -10.65 17.18 -1.28
C ASN A 120 -9.26 16.91 -1.83
N TYR A 121 -8.58 15.89 -1.31
CA TYR A 121 -7.29 15.41 -1.79
C TYR A 121 -7.29 13.89 -1.86
N ALA A 122 -6.52 13.32 -2.79
CA ALA A 122 -6.32 11.89 -2.88
C ALA A 122 -4.85 11.57 -3.14
N ASN A 123 -4.46 10.33 -2.85
CA ASN A 123 -3.11 9.83 -3.04
C ASN A 123 -3.14 8.33 -3.36
N THR A 124 -2.40 7.90 -4.40
CA THR A 124 -2.20 6.49 -4.76
C THR A 124 -1.06 5.88 -3.93
N ILE A 125 -1.29 5.70 -2.63
CA ILE A 125 -0.29 5.30 -1.63
C ILE A 125 0.51 4.06 -2.08
N GLY A 126 -0.16 3.05 -2.62
CA GLY A 126 0.50 1.82 -3.05
C GLY A 126 1.50 2.03 -4.18
N ASN A 127 1.20 2.92 -5.13
CA ASN A 127 2.11 3.25 -6.22
C ASN A 127 3.35 3.96 -5.69
N TRP A 128 3.18 4.91 -4.77
CA TRP A 128 4.31 5.57 -4.14
C TRP A 128 5.18 4.61 -3.33
N ALA A 129 4.57 3.66 -2.61
CA ALA A 129 5.31 2.63 -1.89
C ALA A 129 6.19 1.79 -2.83
N GLN A 130 5.63 1.32 -3.95
CA GLN A 130 6.36 0.54 -4.95
C GLN A 130 7.47 1.36 -5.62
N SER A 131 7.18 2.57 -6.09
CA SER A 131 8.15 3.34 -6.87
C SER A 131 9.29 3.88 -6.00
N CYS A 132 9.01 4.26 -4.74
CA CYS A 132 10.07 4.65 -3.81
C CYS A 132 10.93 3.46 -3.34
N ASP A 133 10.37 2.24 -3.27
CA ASP A 133 11.13 1.01 -3.03
C ASP A 133 12.04 0.71 -4.23
N GLU A 134 11.50 0.71 -5.45
CA GLU A 134 12.26 0.41 -6.67
C GLU A 134 13.39 1.41 -6.94
N ALA A 135 13.12 2.71 -6.78
CA ALA A 135 14.10 3.75 -7.09
C ALA A 135 15.13 4.00 -5.98
N TYR A 136 14.74 3.87 -4.71
CA TYR A 136 15.56 4.32 -3.57
C TYR A 136 15.69 3.30 -2.43
N GLY A 137 14.94 2.19 -2.44
CA GLY A 137 14.87 1.23 -1.35
C GLY A 137 14.29 1.81 -0.05
N ARG A 138 13.48 2.87 -0.14
CA ARG A 138 12.90 3.61 1.02
C ARG A 138 11.37 3.69 1.00
N GLY A 139 10.71 2.86 0.20
CA GLY A 139 9.25 2.76 0.15
C GLY A 139 8.65 2.00 1.34
N GLY A 140 7.32 1.92 1.37
CA GLY A 140 6.59 1.01 2.26
C GLY A 140 6.59 -0.42 1.72
N ASN A 141 6.18 -1.37 2.55
CA ASN A 141 5.91 -2.72 2.06
C ASN A 141 4.71 -2.68 1.11
N TRP A 142 4.79 -3.37 -0.03
CA TRP A 142 3.78 -3.24 -1.08
C TRP A 142 3.43 -4.57 -1.75
N TYR A 143 2.30 -4.60 -2.46
CA TYR A 143 1.85 -5.74 -3.26
C TYR A 143 1.01 -5.27 -4.46
N TYR A 144 0.81 -6.16 -5.43
CA TYR A 144 -0.10 -5.90 -6.55
C TYR A 144 -1.56 -5.80 -6.07
N SER A 145 -2.38 -5.03 -6.78
CA SER A 145 -3.82 -4.96 -6.49
C SER A 145 -4.62 -5.03 -7.79
N ASP A 146 -5.87 -5.48 -7.72
CA ASP A 146 -6.80 -5.53 -8.87
C ASP A 146 -7.71 -4.30 -8.90
N ILE A 147 -7.15 -3.15 -8.47
CA ILE A 147 -7.87 -1.90 -8.33
C ILE A 147 -7.51 -0.99 -9.50
N TYR A 148 -8.54 -0.52 -10.19
CA TYR A 148 -8.42 0.39 -11.31
C TYR A 148 -8.76 1.81 -10.88
N VAL A 149 -7.91 2.76 -11.23
CA VAL A 149 -8.14 4.19 -11.02
C VAL A 149 -8.10 4.90 -12.37
N PRO A 150 -9.14 5.68 -12.73
CA PRO A 150 -9.13 6.47 -13.96
C PRO A 150 -7.96 7.45 -13.99
N THR A 151 -7.32 7.58 -15.14
CA THR A 151 -6.31 8.62 -15.38
C THR A 151 -6.92 9.76 -16.20
N GLU A 152 -6.37 10.98 -16.09
CA GLU A 152 -6.91 12.14 -16.83
C GLU A 152 -6.71 12.00 -18.35
N ASP A 153 -5.58 11.43 -18.77
CA ASP A 153 -5.12 11.42 -20.17
C ASP A 153 -4.97 10.00 -20.77
N GLY A 154 -5.45 8.96 -20.09
CA GLY A 154 -5.15 7.56 -20.44
C GLY A 154 -6.23 6.55 -20.05
N PRO A 155 -5.99 5.26 -20.31
CA PRO A 155 -6.86 4.19 -19.80
C PRO A 155 -6.85 4.17 -18.27
N ASP A 156 -7.83 3.47 -17.69
CA ASP A 156 -7.80 3.15 -16.27
C ASP A 156 -6.51 2.40 -15.95
N GLU A 157 -5.87 2.80 -14.86
CA GLU A 157 -4.58 2.25 -14.45
C GLU A 157 -4.74 1.36 -13.23
N THR A 158 -4.08 0.20 -13.25
CA THR A 158 -3.99 -0.65 -12.08
C THR A 158 -3.03 -0.03 -11.08
N VAL A 159 -3.51 0.16 -9.85
CA VAL A 159 -2.69 0.67 -8.77
C VAL A 159 -2.12 -0.49 -7.94
N PHE A 160 -1.04 -0.23 -7.22
CA PHE A 160 -0.52 -1.16 -6.23
C PHE A 160 -1.14 -0.85 -4.88
N CYS A 161 -0.84 -1.66 -3.85
CA CYS A 161 -1.23 -1.38 -2.48
C CYS A 161 -0.04 -1.38 -1.53
N ALA A 162 -0.11 -0.54 -0.50
CA ALA A 162 0.88 -0.44 0.57
C ALA A 162 0.35 -1.09 1.85
N TRP A 163 1.15 -1.95 2.46
CA TRP A 163 0.83 -2.60 3.72
C TRP A 163 1.08 -1.67 4.91
N VAL A 164 0.15 -1.71 5.86
CA VAL A 164 0.32 -1.10 7.18
C VAL A 164 -0.12 -2.10 8.24
N ASP A 165 0.73 -2.34 9.24
CA ASP A 165 0.46 -3.29 10.33
C ASP A 165 1.11 -2.86 11.64
N LYS A 166 0.50 -3.20 12.77
CA LYS A 166 1.04 -2.86 14.10
C LYS A 166 1.91 -3.95 14.70
N ASN A 167 1.59 -5.21 14.45
CA ASN A 167 2.11 -6.33 15.22
C ASN A 167 3.46 -6.86 14.67
N GLY A 168 3.95 -6.28 13.57
CA GLY A 168 5.22 -6.63 12.94
C GLY A 168 5.12 -7.73 11.88
N ASP A 169 3.91 -8.04 11.42
CA ASP A 169 3.67 -8.89 10.24
C ASP A 169 4.20 -8.22 8.97
N VAL A 170 4.19 -6.88 8.92
CA VAL A 170 4.99 -6.07 8.01
C VAL A 170 5.75 -5.02 8.80
N ASP A 171 6.97 -4.71 8.38
CA ASP A 171 7.78 -3.71 9.08
C ASP A 171 7.18 -2.30 8.95
N THR A 172 6.33 -2.03 7.95
CA THR A 172 5.66 -0.74 7.79
C THR A 172 4.50 -0.59 8.78
N THR A 173 4.70 0.25 9.78
CA THR A 173 3.76 0.50 10.88
C THR A 173 2.92 1.77 10.71
N GLY A 174 3.39 2.69 9.87
CA GLY A 174 2.64 3.89 9.57
C GLY A 174 3.04 4.56 8.26
N ILE A 175 2.14 5.39 7.76
CA ILE A 175 2.29 6.16 6.53
C ILE A 175 1.86 7.60 6.81
N GLN A 176 2.81 8.53 6.69
CA GLN A 176 2.53 9.96 6.72
C GLN A 176 2.28 10.47 5.30
N VAL A 177 1.26 11.30 5.14
CA VAL A 177 0.93 11.99 3.88
C VAL A 177 0.75 13.48 4.13
N HIS A 178 1.39 14.32 3.32
CA HIS A 178 1.07 15.74 3.20
C HIS A 178 0.20 15.97 1.97
N TRP A 179 -1.11 16.15 2.19
CA TRP A 179 -2.13 16.13 1.14
C TRP A 179 -1.97 17.18 0.03
N PRO A 180 -1.61 18.45 0.33
CA PRO A 180 -1.51 19.48 -0.70
C PRO A 180 -0.51 19.16 -1.83
N GLU A 181 0.53 18.38 -1.55
CA GLU A 181 1.58 18.03 -2.53
C GLU A 181 1.08 17.15 -3.66
N TYR A 182 -0.05 16.48 -3.47
CA TYR A 182 -0.65 15.57 -4.44
C TYR A 182 -1.78 16.22 -5.25
N SER A 183 -2.13 17.48 -5.00
CA SER A 183 -3.04 18.20 -5.89
C SER A 183 -2.36 18.49 -7.22
N LYS A 184 -3.09 18.44 -8.35
CA LYS A 184 -2.53 18.90 -9.65
C LYS A 184 -2.00 20.34 -9.60
N ASP A 185 -2.59 21.16 -8.74
CA ASP A 185 -2.25 22.58 -8.60
C ASP A 185 -0.91 22.80 -7.88
N SER A 186 -0.34 21.78 -7.22
CA SER A 186 1.00 21.83 -6.61
C SER A 186 2.13 21.79 -7.66
N GLY A 187 1.79 21.39 -8.89
CA GLY A 187 2.72 21.15 -9.98
C GLY A 187 3.47 19.82 -9.82
N THR A 188 3.72 19.15 -10.94
CA THR A 188 4.46 17.88 -10.97
C THR A 188 5.92 18.09 -10.53
N LYS A 189 6.30 17.46 -9.41
CA LYS A 189 7.69 17.34 -8.94
C LYS A 189 8.32 16.06 -9.50
N ASP A 190 9.60 15.79 -9.25
CA ASP A 190 10.22 14.51 -9.61
C ASP A 190 10.04 13.46 -8.51
N LEU A 191 10.40 12.21 -8.80
CA LEU A 191 10.27 11.09 -7.86
C LEU A 191 11.14 11.30 -6.60
N ASP A 192 12.30 11.94 -6.75
CA ASP A 192 13.22 12.24 -5.65
C ASP A 192 12.56 13.13 -4.60
N TYR A 193 11.84 14.17 -5.04
CA TYR A 193 11.11 15.06 -4.15
C TYR A 193 10.09 14.33 -3.27
N TYR A 194 9.37 13.34 -3.80
CA TYR A 194 8.38 12.61 -3.01
C TYR A 194 9.02 11.54 -2.13
N CYS A 195 10.02 10.82 -2.63
CA CYS A 195 10.59 9.66 -1.94
C CYS A 195 11.69 10.00 -0.91
N ASN A 196 12.39 11.14 -1.06
CA ASN A 196 13.49 11.54 -0.18
C ASN A 196 13.16 12.79 0.68
N ASN A 197 11.89 13.15 0.79
CA ASN A 197 11.42 14.29 1.57
C ASN A 197 10.36 13.84 2.58
N ASP A 198 10.81 13.42 3.76
CA ASP A 198 9.94 12.85 4.80
C ASP A 198 8.68 13.69 5.14
N PRO A 199 8.71 15.04 5.10
CA PRO A 199 7.49 15.83 5.21
C PRO A 199 6.39 15.48 4.20
N VAL A 200 6.76 15.20 2.95
CA VAL A 200 5.80 14.93 1.85
C VAL A 200 5.15 13.57 2.03
N LEU A 201 5.99 12.55 2.18
CA LEU A 201 5.62 11.15 2.30
C LEU A 201 6.65 10.46 3.18
N ARG A 202 6.19 9.73 4.18
CA ARG A 202 7.08 8.92 5.02
C ARG A 202 6.41 7.60 5.35
N PHE A 203 7.09 6.51 4.99
CA PHE A 203 6.80 5.18 5.50
C PHE A 203 7.67 4.97 6.74
N THR A 204 7.07 4.58 7.85
CA THR A 204 7.78 4.36 9.11
C THR A 204 7.64 2.92 9.58
N GLU A 205 8.66 2.47 10.30
CA GLU A 205 8.76 1.16 10.94
C GLU A 205 8.82 1.30 12.46
N ASP A 206 8.57 2.50 12.98
CA ASP A 206 8.51 2.77 14.42
C ASP A 206 7.35 1.95 15.03
N PRO A 207 7.53 1.21 16.14
CA PRO A 207 6.50 0.30 16.65
C PRO A 207 5.17 0.96 17.06
N ASP A 208 5.19 2.26 17.36
CA ASP A 208 3.99 3.08 17.60
C ASP A 208 4.29 4.49 17.07
N PRO A 209 4.22 4.69 15.74
CA PRO A 209 4.52 5.98 15.18
C PRO A 209 3.43 6.93 15.63
N SER A 210 3.82 8.01 16.30
CA SER A 210 2.91 8.99 16.91
C SER A 210 3.33 10.42 16.56
N ASP A 211 4.22 10.55 15.58
CA ASP A 211 4.77 11.82 15.15
C ASP A 211 4.75 11.97 13.64
N VAL A 212 4.64 13.23 13.21
CA VAL A 212 4.86 13.64 11.83
C VAL A 212 6.08 14.54 11.72
N ILE A 213 6.77 14.43 10.60
CA ILE A 213 7.82 15.37 10.20
C ILE A 213 7.16 16.44 9.32
N PHE A 214 7.35 17.72 9.62
CA PHE A 214 6.74 18.80 8.87
C PHE A 214 7.76 19.91 8.58
N TRP A 215 7.48 20.73 7.56
CA TRP A 215 8.34 21.86 7.24
C TRP A 215 8.18 23.02 8.22
N THR A 216 9.30 23.63 8.55
CA THR A 216 9.41 24.83 9.36
C THR A 216 10.19 25.91 8.61
N ARG A 217 10.13 27.14 9.10
CA ARG A 217 10.91 28.24 8.53
C ARG A 217 12.38 27.87 8.50
N LYS A 218 13.05 28.23 7.41
CA LYS A 218 14.49 28.07 7.24
C LYS A 218 15.22 28.67 8.44
N ARG A 219 15.94 27.84 9.19
CA ARG A 219 16.85 28.30 10.24
C ARG A 219 18.16 28.85 9.64
N ASP A 220 18.51 28.38 8.46
CA ASP A 220 19.64 28.87 7.67
C ASP A 220 19.13 29.63 6.43
N LEU A 221 19.48 30.91 6.34
CA LEU A 221 19.14 31.81 5.23
C LEU A 221 19.73 31.35 3.89
N PHE A 222 20.80 30.54 3.90
CA PHE A 222 21.46 30.03 2.71
C PHE A 222 20.99 28.63 2.29
N SER A 223 20.17 27.96 3.10
CA SER A 223 19.60 26.66 2.74
C SER A 223 18.60 26.81 1.59
N GLN A 224 18.71 25.95 0.58
CA GLN A 224 17.72 25.89 -0.50
C GLN A 224 16.40 25.30 -0.01
N GLN A 225 16.43 24.33 0.92
CA GLN A 225 15.25 23.65 1.46
C GLN A 225 14.80 24.21 2.83
N PRO A 226 13.50 24.12 3.17
CA PRO A 226 12.98 24.42 4.50
C PRO A 226 13.62 23.53 5.58
N SER A 227 13.68 24.01 6.82
CA SER A 227 14.09 23.16 7.95
C SER A 227 12.94 22.23 8.33
N THR A 228 13.21 21.03 8.84
CA THR A 228 12.16 20.10 9.31
C THR A 228 12.07 20.07 10.84
N SER A 229 10.91 19.71 11.36
CA SER A 229 10.68 19.47 12.79
C SER A 229 9.73 18.28 12.99
N PHE A 230 9.69 17.74 14.20
CA PHE A 230 8.79 16.66 14.60
C PHE A 230 7.63 17.22 15.42
N ALA A 231 6.40 16.79 15.13
CA ALA A 231 5.22 17.05 15.93
C ALA A 231 4.66 15.73 16.45
N ARG A 232 4.55 15.58 17.77
CA ARG A 232 4.03 14.37 18.43
C ARG A 232 2.56 14.52 18.77
N SER A 233 1.80 13.43 18.72
CA SER A 233 0.52 13.31 19.43
C SER A 233 0.77 13.09 20.93
N GLU A 234 -0.08 13.63 21.79
CA GLU A 234 0.09 13.53 23.25
C GLU A 234 -0.18 12.11 23.80
N GLU A 235 -0.87 11.27 23.04
CA GLU A 235 -1.23 9.90 23.43
C GLU A 235 -0.19 8.88 22.96
N ARG A 236 0.48 8.21 23.90
CA ARG A 236 1.32 7.02 23.66
C ARG A 236 0.60 5.79 24.19
N ARG A 237 0.49 4.74 23.38
CA ARG A 237 0.08 3.42 23.91
C ARG A 237 1.33 2.66 24.37
N ALA A 238 1.21 1.93 25.47
CA ALA A 238 2.28 1.04 25.92
C ALA A 238 2.29 -0.20 24.99
N VAL A 239 3.42 -0.45 24.31
CA VAL A 239 3.58 -1.59 23.40
C VAL A 239 4.35 -2.70 24.10
N ASP A 240 3.76 -3.90 24.14
CA ASP A 240 4.49 -5.13 24.47
C ASP A 240 5.39 -5.51 23.28
N LYS A 241 6.69 -5.63 23.54
CA LYS A 241 7.70 -5.94 22.53
C LYS A 241 7.56 -7.39 22.04
N GLN A 242 6.86 -7.58 20.93
CA GLN A 242 7.04 -8.76 20.08
C GLN A 242 7.29 -8.33 18.64
N HIS A 243 8.55 -8.07 18.32
CA HIS A 243 8.98 -8.00 16.93
C HIS A 243 9.22 -9.43 16.45
N ALA A 244 8.38 -9.91 15.53
CA ALA A 244 8.58 -11.21 14.91
C ALA A 244 8.23 -11.20 13.42
N ARG A 245 9.28 -11.07 12.59
CA ARG A 245 9.46 -11.56 11.22
C ARG A 245 8.19 -11.62 10.35
N LEU A 246 8.10 -10.65 9.43
CA LEU A 246 7.47 -10.68 8.10
C LEU A 246 7.18 -12.05 7.48
N ALA A 247 8.14 -12.97 7.58
CA ALA A 247 8.03 -14.31 7.02
C ALA A 247 6.91 -15.15 7.67
N ARG A 248 6.59 -14.96 8.96
CA ARG A 248 5.85 -15.96 9.75
C ARG A 248 4.34 -16.00 9.48
N ARG A 249 3.73 -14.91 9.00
CA ARG A 249 2.32 -14.86 8.57
C ARG A 249 2.16 -15.22 7.10
N PHE A 250 3.04 -14.75 6.21
CA PHE A 250 3.00 -15.10 4.77
C PHE A 250 3.54 -16.51 4.46
N GLU A 251 4.43 -17.08 5.27
CA GLU A 251 4.79 -18.52 5.22
C GLU A 251 3.57 -19.42 5.39
N LYS A 252 2.55 -18.94 6.10
CA LYS A 252 1.30 -19.65 6.37
C LYS A 252 0.13 -19.14 5.54
N ASP A 253 0.37 -18.19 4.64
CA ASP A 253 -0.67 -17.69 3.75
C ASP A 253 -0.92 -18.73 2.66
N THR A 254 -2.12 -19.32 2.69
CA THR A 254 -2.55 -20.34 1.74
C THR A 254 -3.31 -19.73 0.56
N ARG A 255 -3.20 -18.40 0.34
CA ARG A 255 -3.75 -17.72 -0.83
C ARG A 255 -2.77 -17.76 -2.01
N LEU A 256 -3.33 -17.99 -3.19
CA LEU A 256 -2.66 -17.88 -4.47
C LEU A 256 -3.35 -16.80 -5.30
N VAL A 257 -2.58 -15.87 -5.86
CA VAL A 257 -3.07 -14.86 -6.79
C VAL A 257 -2.54 -15.17 -8.19
N LYS A 258 -3.42 -15.27 -9.18
CA LYS A 258 -3.10 -15.42 -10.60
C LYS A 258 -3.52 -14.16 -11.32
N SER A 259 -2.64 -13.57 -12.12
CA SER A 259 -2.98 -12.38 -12.91
C SER A 259 -2.60 -12.55 -14.37
N LYS A 260 -3.47 -12.07 -15.26
CA LYS A 260 -3.24 -11.96 -16.71
C LYS A 260 -2.66 -10.59 -17.11
N GLU A 261 -2.56 -9.65 -16.18
CA GLU A 261 -2.08 -8.30 -16.45
C GLU A 261 -0.59 -8.28 -16.76
N ALA A 262 -0.21 -7.71 -17.91
CA ALA A 262 1.18 -7.65 -18.34
C ALA A 262 2.09 -6.86 -17.38
N LYS A 263 1.53 -5.93 -16.61
CA LYS A 263 2.26 -5.14 -15.61
C LYS A 263 2.56 -5.95 -14.34
N HIS A 264 1.83 -7.03 -14.08
CA HIS A 264 2.01 -7.86 -12.89
C HIS A 264 2.97 -9.01 -13.18
N THR A 265 4.27 -8.75 -12.99
CA THR A 265 5.32 -9.74 -13.23
C THR A 265 5.68 -10.49 -11.95
N ALA A 266 5.81 -11.82 -12.05
CA ALA A 266 6.22 -12.64 -10.92
C ALA A 266 7.69 -12.40 -10.58
N SER A 267 8.53 -12.16 -11.60
CA SER A 267 9.95 -11.82 -11.38
C SER A 267 10.12 -10.46 -10.70
N GLY A 268 9.33 -9.46 -11.08
CA GLY A 268 9.39 -8.13 -10.45
C GLY A 268 8.95 -8.19 -8.99
N LEU A 269 7.85 -8.88 -8.71
CA LEU A 269 7.35 -9.06 -7.35
C LEU A 269 8.35 -9.82 -6.46
N CYS A 270 8.89 -10.95 -6.90
CA CYS A 270 9.89 -11.71 -6.13
C CYS A 270 11.24 -10.98 -6.03
N GLY A 271 11.63 -10.20 -7.05
CA GLY A 271 12.90 -9.48 -7.07
C GLY A 271 12.91 -8.21 -6.21
N ALA A 272 11.74 -7.64 -5.92
CA ALA A 272 11.62 -6.44 -5.11
C ALA A 272 11.95 -6.71 -3.64
N GLY A 273 12.61 -5.74 -2.99
CA GLY A 273 13.04 -5.86 -1.60
C GLY A 273 11.87 -5.87 -0.63
N ARG A 274 10.95 -4.91 -0.80
CA ARG A 274 9.84 -4.66 0.13
C ARG A 274 8.48 -5.16 -0.36
N SER A 275 8.46 -5.94 -1.44
CA SER A 275 7.26 -6.67 -1.85
C SER A 275 6.90 -7.76 -0.83
N VAL A 276 5.63 -7.80 -0.42
CA VAL A 276 5.13 -8.74 0.59
C VAL A 276 3.67 -9.08 0.28
N GLY A 277 3.29 -10.35 0.34
CA GLY A 277 1.91 -10.76 0.09
C GLY A 277 1.73 -12.26 -0.16
N PRO A 278 0.53 -12.68 -0.60
CA PRO A 278 0.25 -14.03 -1.07
C PRO A 278 1.20 -14.51 -2.18
N SER A 279 1.29 -15.81 -2.40
CA SER A 279 2.06 -16.31 -3.55
C SER A 279 1.39 -15.92 -4.87
N PHE A 280 2.18 -15.66 -5.91
CA PHE A 280 1.72 -14.97 -7.11
C PHE A 280 2.10 -15.70 -8.40
N VAL A 281 1.17 -15.80 -9.35
CA VAL A 281 1.37 -16.36 -10.69
C VAL A 281 1.12 -15.26 -11.70
N SER A 282 2.13 -14.96 -12.52
CA SER A 282 1.96 -14.14 -13.72
C SER A 282 1.70 -15.08 -14.89
N LEU A 283 0.49 -15.04 -15.43
CA LEU A 283 0.09 -15.84 -16.59
C LEU A 283 0.72 -15.29 -17.87
N GLU A 284 0.91 -13.97 -17.96
CA GLU A 284 1.59 -13.32 -19.09
C GLU A 284 3.10 -13.61 -19.08
N GLU A 285 3.75 -13.52 -17.91
CA GLU A 285 5.18 -13.84 -17.80
C GLU A 285 5.46 -15.34 -17.78
N ARG A 286 4.42 -16.17 -17.56
CA ARG A 286 4.50 -17.62 -17.35
C ARG A 286 5.50 -17.99 -16.27
N LYS A 287 5.40 -17.31 -15.12
CA LYS A 287 6.22 -17.56 -13.94
C LYS A 287 5.41 -17.49 -12.66
N PHE A 288 5.85 -18.27 -11.68
CA PHE A 288 5.32 -18.33 -10.33
C PHE A 288 6.34 -17.76 -9.35
N CYS A 289 5.88 -16.89 -8.46
CA CYS A 289 6.66 -16.32 -7.37
C CYS A 289 6.17 -16.91 -6.04
N TYR A 290 7.01 -17.73 -5.42
CA TYR A 290 6.79 -18.23 -4.07
C TYR A 290 7.25 -17.17 -3.07
N MET A 291 6.31 -16.34 -2.62
CA MET A 291 6.58 -15.18 -1.77
C MET A 291 7.32 -15.48 -0.47
N PRO A 292 7.04 -16.59 0.27
CA PRO A 292 7.73 -16.86 1.53
C PRO A 292 9.26 -16.91 1.42
N THR A 293 9.80 -17.41 0.30
CA THR A 293 11.25 -17.45 0.05
C THR A 293 11.70 -16.54 -1.08
N LYS A 294 10.78 -15.76 -1.67
CA LYS A 294 10.99 -14.97 -2.90
C LYS A 294 11.64 -15.76 -4.03
N THR A 295 11.24 -17.03 -4.20
CA THR A 295 11.78 -17.90 -5.26
C THR A 295 10.87 -17.88 -6.48
N VAL A 296 11.47 -17.63 -7.65
CA VAL A 296 10.76 -17.66 -8.94
C VAL A 296 10.90 -19.04 -9.59
N TYR A 297 9.78 -19.61 -10.01
CA TYR A 297 9.70 -20.86 -10.75
C TYR A 297 9.09 -20.62 -12.14
N PRO A 298 9.69 -21.14 -13.22
CA PRO A 298 9.09 -21.12 -14.54
C PRO A 298 7.94 -22.14 -14.64
N PHE A 299 7.07 -21.99 -15.63
CA PHE A 299 6.02 -22.98 -15.90
C PHE A 299 6.63 -24.29 -16.41
N CYS A 300 6.02 -25.41 -16.05
CA CYS A 300 6.52 -26.73 -16.41
C CYS A 300 6.52 -26.99 -17.92
N GLU A 301 5.64 -26.33 -18.68
CA GLU A 301 5.61 -26.45 -20.14
C GLU A 301 6.85 -25.81 -20.80
N ASP A 302 7.49 -24.86 -20.12
CA ASP A 302 8.57 -24.02 -20.68
C ASP A 302 9.98 -24.54 -20.33
N VAL A 303 10.08 -25.62 -19.54
CA VAL A 303 11.36 -26.21 -19.13
C VAL A 303 11.45 -27.71 -19.43
N GLU A 304 12.66 -28.17 -19.75
CA GLU A 304 12.94 -29.58 -20.00
C GLU A 304 13.14 -30.39 -18.70
N GLY A 305 13.50 -29.72 -17.60
CA GLY A 305 13.63 -30.33 -16.28
C GLY A 305 13.97 -29.34 -15.17
N GLY A 306 13.83 -29.77 -13.91
CA GLY A 306 13.98 -28.95 -12.71
C GLY A 306 12.67 -28.74 -11.95
N ALA A 307 12.69 -27.88 -10.92
CA ALA A 307 11.46 -27.46 -10.24
C ALA A 307 10.74 -26.41 -11.10
N CYS A 308 9.46 -26.65 -11.36
CA CYS A 308 8.63 -25.81 -12.22
C CYS A 308 7.20 -25.76 -11.69
N TRP A 309 6.45 -24.72 -12.06
CA TRP A 309 5.06 -24.54 -11.68
C TRP A 309 4.11 -25.32 -12.61
N SER A 310 3.24 -26.14 -12.02
CA SER A 310 2.11 -26.78 -12.69
C SER A 310 0.84 -25.99 -12.41
N GLU A 311 0.24 -25.41 -13.45
CA GLU A 311 -1.02 -24.66 -13.35
C GLU A 311 -2.22 -25.56 -13.01
N GLU A 312 -2.22 -26.81 -13.48
CA GLU A 312 -3.31 -27.76 -13.23
C GLU A 312 -3.35 -28.22 -11.76
N GLU A 313 -2.18 -28.39 -11.15
CA GLU A 313 -2.05 -28.87 -9.77
C GLU A 313 -1.93 -27.74 -8.74
N ASP A 314 -1.80 -26.49 -9.20
CA ASP A 314 -1.47 -25.30 -8.40
C ASP A 314 -0.28 -25.52 -7.46
N LYS A 315 0.75 -26.20 -7.97
CA LYS A 315 1.94 -26.59 -7.20
C LYS A 315 3.21 -26.54 -8.03
N VAL A 316 4.32 -26.33 -7.35
CA VAL A 316 5.63 -26.61 -7.94
C VAL A 316 5.85 -28.12 -7.94
N ILE A 317 6.23 -28.67 -9.08
CA ILE A 317 6.57 -30.08 -9.26
C ILE A 317 8.00 -30.19 -9.80
N ALA A 318 8.62 -31.36 -9.59
CA ALA A 318 9.91 -31.67 -10.19
C ALA A 318 9.70 -32.37 -11.53
N LYS A 319 10.18 -31.76 -12.61
CA LYS A 319 10.16 -32.32 -13.97
C LYS A 319 11.54 -32.92 -14.30
N GLY A 320 11.57 -34.13 -14.86
CA GLY A 320 12.79 -34.84 -15.31
C GLY A 320 13.22 -36.02 -14.43
N SER A 321 14.03 -36.93 -14.99
CA SER A 321 14.45 -38.19 -14.35
C SER A 321 15.70 -38.04 -13.45
N THR A 322 15.52 -38.42 -12.18
CA THR A 322 16.51 -38.88 -11.18
C THR A 322 17.94 -38.33 -11.31
N GLY A 323 18.21 -37.19 -10.68
CA GLY A 323 19.60 -36.73 -10.46
C GLY A 323 19.73 -35.53 -9.54
N ARG A 324 18.81 -34.57 -9.63
CA ARG A 324 18.66 -33.46 -8.68
C ARG A 324 17.18 -33.06 -8.62
N VAL A 325 16.39 -33.81 -7.86
CA VAL A 325 15.08 -33.31 -7.45
C VAL A 325 15.38 -32.12 -6.55
N ALA A 326 15.24 -30.90 -7.08
CA ALA A 326 15.30 -29.72 -6.24
C ALA A 326 14.28 -29.91 -5.10
N ALA A 327 14.64 -29.54 -3.87
CA ALA A 327 13.72 -29.62 -2.76
C ALA A 327 12.51 -28.74 -3.08
N VAL A 328 11.40 -29.38 -3.44
CA VAL A 328 10.14 -28.70 -3.72
C VAL A 328 9.55 -28.32 -2.37
N PRO A 329 9.26 -27.04 -2.11
CA PRO A 329 8.58 -26.64 -0.89
C PRO A 329 7.18 -27.26 -0.86
N ASP A 330 6.79 -27.84 0.28
CA ASP A 330 5.41 -28.27 0.48
C ASP A 330 4.52 -27.02 0.50
N MET A 331 3.58 -26.95 -0.44
CA MET A 331 2.70 -25.81 -0.60
C MET A 331 1.26 -26.28 -0.73
N LYS A 332 0.38 -25.57 -0.01
CA LYS A 332 -1.05 -25.81 -0.03
C LYS A 332 -1.74 -24.46 -0.20
N PHE A 333 -2.47 -24.33 -1.29
CA PHE A 333 -3.32 -23.17 -1.53
C PHE A 333 -4.78 -23.58 -1.33
N ASP A 334 -5.45 -22.94 -0.37
CA ASP A 334 -6.86 -23.19 -0.08
C ASP A 334 -7.78 -22.16 -0.76
N LYS A 335 -7.21 -21.06 -1.24
CA LYS A 335 -7.92 -19.97 -1.92
C LYS A 335 -7.11 -19.49 -3.12
N VAL A 336 -7.71 -19.55 -4.31
CA VAL A 336 -7.10 -19.07 -5.56
C VAL A 336 -7.89 -17.87 -6.04
N LEU A 337 -7.19 -16.81 -6.40
CA LEU A 337 -7.72 -15.55 -6.90
C LEU A 337 -7.26 -15.37 -8.34
N SER A 338 -8.16 -14.95 -9.21
CA SER A 338 -7.87 -14.67 -10.62
C SER A 338 -8.17 -13.21 -10.91
N TRP A 339 -7.17 -12.49 -11.44
CA TRP A 339 -7.25 -11.09 -11.83
C TRP A 339 -7.11 -10.93 -13.34
N GLY A 340 -7.80 -9.94 -13.91
CA GLY A 340 -7.76 -9.66 -15.35
C GLY A 340 -8.63 -10.60 -16.21
N GLU A 341 -9.80 -11.02 -15.71
CA GLU A 341 -10.77 -11.83 -16.48
C GLU A 341 -11.78 -11.03 -17.31
N LYS A 342 -11.59 -9.71 -17.49
CA LYS A 342 -12.48 -8.88 -18.30
C LYS A 342 -12.23 -8.99 -19.80
#